data_AF-A0A0M8WZV4-F1
#
_entry.id   AF-A0A0M8WZV4-F1
#
_cell.length_a   1.000
_cell.length_b   1.000
_cell.length_c   1.000
_cell.angle_alpha   90.00
_cell.angle_beta   90.00
_cell.angle_gamma   90.00
#
_symmetry.space_group_name_H-M   'P 1'
#
loop_
_entity.id
_entity.type
_entity.pdbx_description
1 polymer ?
#
loop_
_entity_poly.entity_id
_entity_poly.type
_entity_poly.pdbx_seq_one_letter_code
_entity_poly.pdbx_strand_id
1 'polypeptide(L)' 'MSSVNDALDNARFTYEQHMRTCRQCHADAAHCAVAKHLLRIYNLARRDHLRATGQDAPRA' A
#
# COMPACT_ATOMS: atom_id res chain seq x y z
N MET A 1 18.23 -3.28 -2.56
CA MET A 1 16.78 -3.03 -2.66
C MET A 1 16.43 -2.17 -1.47
N SER A 2 15.94 -0.96 -1.71
CA SER A 2 15.63 -0.03 -0.62
C SER A 2 14.48 -0.62 0.19
N SER A 3 14.70 -0.97 1.45
CA SER A 3 13.71 -1.63 2.32
C SER A 3 12.32 -0.97 2.30
N VAL A 4 12.26 0.35 2.07
CA VAL A 4 11.03 1.13 1.96
C VAL A 4 10.29 0.89 0.63
N ASN A 5 11.01 0.70 -0.48
CA ASN A 5 10.42 0.30 -1.77
C ASN A 5 9.81 -1.11 -1.67
N ASP A 6 10.56 -2.05 -1.10
CA ASP A 6 10.08 -3.43 -0.94
C ASP A 6 8.83 -3.48 -0.05
N ALA A 7 8.77 -2.65 0.99
CA ALA A 7 7.60 -2.53 1.85
C ALA A 7 6.38 -1.94 1.10
N LEU A 8 6.58 -0.94 0.24
CA LEU A 8 5.52 -0.35 -0.57
C LEU A 8 4.96 -1.35 -1.59
N ASP A 9 5.83 -2.04 -2.32
CA ASP A 9 5.43 -3.03 -3.32
C ASP A 9 4.72 -4.23 -2.70
N ASN A 10 5.22 -4.72 -1.56
CA ASN A 10 4.55 -5.80 -0.84
C ASN A 10 3.16 -5.39 -0.32
N ALA A 11 3.03 -4.18 0.26
CA ALA A 11 1.75 -3.67 0.73
C ALA A 11 0.75 -3.49 -0.43
N ARG A 12 1.23 -3.01 -1.58
CA ARG A 12 0.44 -2.89 -2.80
C ARG A 12 -0.04 -4.26 -3.29
N PHE A 13 0.88 -5.21 -3.45
CA PHE A 13 0.57 -6.55 -3.91
C PHE A 13 -0.48 -7.24 -3.02
N THR A 14 -0.30 -7.14 -1.70
CA THR A 14 -1.22 -7.75 -0.72
C THR A 14 -2.63 -7.14 -0.83
N TYR A 15 -2.72 -5.81 -0.98
CA TYR A 15 -4.01 -5.14 -1.17
C TYR A 15 -4.68 -5.55 -2.49
N GLU A 16 -3.95 -5.53 -3.60
CA GLU A 16 -4.49 -5.89 -4.91
C GLU A 16 -4.92 -7.36 -4.97
N GLN A 17 -4.12 -8.27 -4.39
CA GLN A 17 -4.46 -9.69 -4.28
C GLN A 17 -5.76 -9.87 -3.50
N HIS A 18 -5.92 -9.19 -2.36
CA HIS A 18 -7.13 -9.25 -1.57
C HIS A 18 -8.37 -8.78 -2.34
N MET A 19 -8.25 -7.69 -3.11
CA MET A 19 -9.36 -7.19 -3.95
C MET A 19 -9.80 -8.20 -5.01
N ARG A 20 -8.87 -9.02 -5.52
CA ARG A 20 -9.18 -10.08 -6.51
C ARG A 20 -9.76 -11.34 -5.88
N THR A 21 -9.33 -11.70 -4.67
CA THR A 21 -9.72 -12.98 -4.03
C THR A 21 -10.89 -12.86 -3.06
N CYS A 22 -11.15 -11.66 -2.53
CA CYS A 22 -12.23 -11.46 -1.56
C CYS A 22 -13.58 -11.34 -2.26
N ARG A 23 -14.48 -12.31 -1.99
CA ARG A 23 -15.84 -12.32 -2.56
C ARG A 23 -16.64 -11.07 -2.22
N GLN A 24 -16.52 -10.54 -1.00
CA GLN A 24 -17.24 -9.33 -0.57
C GLN A 24 -16.79 -8.09 -1.35
N CYS A 25 -15.47 -7.89 -1.46
CA CYS A 25 -14.91 -6.77 -2.21
C CYS A 25 -15.21 -6.88 -3.71
N HIS A 26 -15.27 -8.10 -4.25
CA HIS A 26 -15.59 -8.36 -5.65
C HIS A 26 -17.09 -8.19 -5.95
N ALA A 27 -17.97 -8.58 -5.05
CA ALA A 27 -19.42 -8.60 -5.28
C ALA A 27 -20.07 -7.23 -5.03
N ASP A 28 -19.70 -6.54 -3.95
CA ASP A 28 -20.42 -5.34 -3.50
C ASP A 28 -19.68 -4.04 -3.85
N ALA A 29 -18.48 -4.13 -4.45
CA ALA A 29 -17.53 -3.02 -4.63
C ALA A 29 -17.20 -2.24 -3.33
N ALA A 30 -17.68 -2.71 -2.18
CA ALA A 30 -17.46 -2.13 -0.88
C ALA A 30 -16.24 -2.78 -0.22
N HIS A 31 -15.29 -1.96 0.23
CA HIS A 31 -14.12 -2.45 0.93
C HIS A 31 -14.52 -3.12 2.26
N CYS A 32 -14.24 -4.42 2.38
CA CYS A 32 -14.37 -5.12 3.65
C CYS A 32 -13.35 -4.59 4.69
N ALA A 33 -13.48 -5.02 5.95
CA ALA A 33 -12.58 -4.57 7.02
C ALA A 33 -11.10 -4.87 6.72
N VAL A 34 -10.81 -6.02 6.12
CA VAL A 34 -9.45 -6.41 5.73
C VAL A 34 -8.94 -5.53 4.59
N ALA A 35 -9.74 -5.30 3.55
CA ALA A 35 -9.38 -4.39 2.46
C ALA A 35 -9.09 -2.97 2.97
N LYS A 36 -9.90 -2.45 3.91
CA LYS A 36 -9.65 -1.16 4.57
C LYS A 36 -8.32 -1.15 5.35
N HIS A 37 -8.02 -2.23 6.06
CA HIS A 37 -6.76 -2.37 6.79
C HIS A 37 -5.55 -2.41 5.84
N LEU A 38 -5.61 -3.22 4.78
CA LEU A 38 -4.56 -3.32 3.77
C LEU A 38 -4.35 -1.99 3.03
N LEU A 39 -5.43 -1.29 2.69
CA LEU A 39 -5.35 0.04 2.09
C LEU A 39 -4.69 1.05 3.03
N ARG A 40 -4.96 0.98 4.35
CA ARG A 40 -4.27 1.82 5.34
C ARG A 40 -2.78 1.53 5.36
N ILE A 41 -2.37 0.26 5.37
CA ILE A 41 -0.95 -0.13 5.35
C ILE A 41 -0.26 0.38 4.08
N TYR A 42 -0.87 0.17 2.92
CA TYR A 42 -0.35 0.67 1.64
C TYR A 42 -0.17 2.20 1.65
N ASN A 43 -1.15 2.94 2.16
CA ASN A 43 -1.04 4.40 2.26
C ASN A 43 0.06 4.86 3.22
N LEU A 44 0.29 4.13 4.31
CA LEU A 44 1.40 4.41 5.24
C LEU A 44 2.74 4.17 4.55
N ALA A 45 2.93 3.01 3.93
CA ALA A 45 4.13 2.69 3.17
C ALA A 45 4.39 3.71 2.04
N ARG A 46 3.33 4.19 1.37
CA ARG A 46 3.44 5.22 0.33
C ARG A 46 3.92 6.56 0.90
N ARG A 47 3.44 6.95 2.09
CA ARG A 47 3.90 8.18 2.77
C ARG A 47 5.36 8.07 3.18
N ASP A 48 5.76 6.92 3.72
CA ASP A 48 7.15 6.69 4.15
C ASP A 48 8.10 6.63 2.95
N HIS A 49 7.66 6.05 1.83
CA HIS A 49 8.37 6.11 0.56
C HIS A 49 8.56 7.56 0.08
N LEU A 50 7.49 8.35 0.04
CA LEU A 50 7.57 9.77 -0.35
C LEU A 50 8.50 10.59 0.57
N ARG A 51 8.51 10.27 1.87
CA ARG A 51 9.43 10.90 2.83
C ARG A 51 10.88 10.50 2.56
N ALA A 52 11.15 9.22 2.35
CA ALA A 52 12.49 8.74 2.02
C ALA A 52 13.01 9.39 0.74
N THR A 53 12.21 9.40 -0.33
CA THR A 53 12.58 10.06 -1.60
C THR A 53 12.69 11.58 -1.49
N GLY A 54 11.93 12.21 -0.57
CA GLY A 54 11.99 13.65 -0.32
C GLY A 54 13.19 14.07 0.54
N GLN A 55 13.73 13.16 1.35
CA GLN A 55 14.98 13.37 2.10
C GLN A 55 16.21 13.20 1.20
N ASP A 56 16.10 12.41 0.14
CA ASP A 56 17.13 12.27 -0.91
C ASP A 56 17.17 13.45 -1.91
N ALA A 57 16.24 14.41 -1.81
CA ALA A 57 16.32 15.64 -2.58
C ALA A 57 17.43 16.53 -1.99
N PRO A 58 18.45 16.92 -2.78
CA PRO A 58 19.52 17.76 -2.27
C PRO A 58 18.93 19.10 -1.82
N ARG A 59 19.05 19.41 -0.52
CA ARG A 59 18.85 20.77 -0.02
C ARG A 59 19.91 21.65 -0.66
N ALA A 60 19.50 22.45 -1.64
CA ALA A 60 20.28 23.55 -2.20
C ALA A 60 20.47 24.68 -1.16
#